data_AF-A0AAN6HAY5-F1
#
_entry.id   AF-A0AAN6HAY5-F1
#
_cell.length_a   1.000
_cell.length_b   1.000
_cell.length_c   1.000
_cell.angle_alpha   90.00
_cell.angle_beta   90.00
_cell.angle_gamma   90.00
#
_symmetry.space_group_name_H-M   'P 1'
#
loop_
_entity.id
_entity.type
_entity.pdbx_description
1 polymer ?
#
loop_
_entity_poly.entity_id
_entity_poly.type
_entity_poly.pdbx_seq_one_letter_code
_entity_poly.pdbx_strand_id
1 'polypeptide(L)' 'MDTAVSVELFVEILNRYVYYFDQENDAVTTKYLNGLIELIHSNLNTTESIAGLESPKKHFQRTLQAYEGVVTTAKA' A
#
# COMPACT_ATOMS: atom_id res chain seq x y z
N MET A 1 -2.58 10.69 17.30
CA MET A 1 -3.32 10.27 16.09
C MET A 1 -3.61 8.79 16.23
N ASP A 2 -4.80 8.36 15.84
CA ASP A 2 -5.22 6.96 15.93
C ASP A 2 -4.46 6.11 14.90
N THR A 3 -3.83 5.01 15.35
CA THR A 3 -2.99 4.17 14.48
C THR A 3 -3.78 3.58 13.33
N ALA A 4 -5.05 3.21 13.54
CA ALA A 4 -5.87 2.62 12.47
C ALA A 4 -6.17 3.65 11.37
N VAL A 5 -6.45 4.91 11.76
CA VAL A 5 -6.63 6.02 10.80
C VAL A 5 -5.35 6.28 10.00
N SER A 6 -4.19 6.31 10.66
CA SER A 6 -2.90 6.51 9.97
C SER A 6 -2.61 5.40 8.96
N VAL A 7 -2.86 4.13 9.33
CA VAL A 7 -2.67 2.99 8.43
C VAL A 7 -3.63 3.06 7.24
N GLU A 8 -4.90 3.39 7.47
CA GLU A 8 -5.87 3.54 6.38
C GLU A 8 -5.44 4.61 5.37
N LEU A 9 -4.98 5.76 5.85
CA LEU A 9 -4.43 6.83 5.00
C LEU A 9 -3.20 6.36 4.20
N PHE A 10 -2.29 5.60 4.82
CA PHE A 10 -1.13 5.07 4.09
C PHE A 10 -1.55 4.09 2.98
N VAL A 11 -2.56 3.27 3.21
CA VAL A 11 -3.10 2.35 2.19
C VAL A 11 -3.75 3.13 1.04
N GLU A 12 -4.50 4.20 1.34
CA GLU A 12 -5.07 5.07 0.31
C GLU A 12 -4.00 5.77 -0.53
N ILE A 13 -2.95 6.27 0.12
CA ILE A 13 -1.79 6.85 -0.55
C ILE A 13 -1.17 5.78 -1.47
N LEU A 14 -0.89 4.58 -0.97
CA LEU A 14 -0.33 3.50 -1.78
C LEU A 14 -1.16 3.24 -3.04
N ASN A 15 -2.49 3.14 -2.90
CA ASN A 15 -3.38 2.89 -4.03
C ASN A 15 -3.29 3.99 -5.11
N ARG A 16 -3.22 5.26 -4.69
CA ARG A 16 -3.02 6.38 -5.63
C ARG A 16 -1.66 6.34 -6.30
N TYR A 17 -0.60 5.99 -5.58
CA TYR A 17 0.74 5.86 -6.18
C TYR A 17 0.82 4.68 -7.16
N VAL A 18 0.15 3.56 -6.89
CA VAL A 18 0.04 2.44 -7.83
C VAL A 18 -0.63 2.90 -9.14
N TYR A 19 -1.70 3.70 -9.04
CA TYR A 19 -2.34 4.29 -10.21
C TYR A 19 -1.40 5.22 -11.00
N TYR A 20 -0.63 6.08 -10.33
CA TYR A 20 0.33 6.95 -11.02
C TYR A 20 1.52 6.17 -11.61
N PHE A 21 1.92 5.07 -10.99
CA PHE A 21 2.93 4.17 -11.50
C PHE A 21 2.47 3.47 -12.79
N ASP A 22 1.21 3.03 -12.85
CA ASP A 22 0.59 2.45 -14.05
C ASP A 22 0.52 3.44 -15.22
N GLN A 23 0.40 4.74 -14.92
CA GLN A 23 0.46 5.81 -15.94
C GLN A 23 1.88 6.19 -16.39
N GLU A 24 2.89 5.36 -16.08
CA GLU A 24 4.30 5.60 -16.42
C GLU A 24 4.85 6.93 -15.89
N ASN A 25 4.36 7.40 -14.73
CA ASN A 25 4.89 8.60 -14.12
C ASN A 25 6.29 8.34 -13.51
N ASP A 26 7.35 8.80 -14.18
CA ASP A 26 8.75 8.64 -13.75
C ASP A 26 9.06 9.15 -12.33
N ALA A 27 8.23 10.05 -11.78
CA ALA A 27 8.39 10.51 -10.40
C ALA A 27 8.04 9.41 -9.36
N VAL A 28 7.20 8.44 -9.75
CA VAL A 28 6.81 7.32 -8.91
C VAL A 28 7.65 6.11 -9.28
N THR A 29 8.61 5.77 -8.42
CA THR A 29 9.47 4.59 -8.63
C THR A 29 8.98 3.40 -7.81
N THR A 30 9.29 2.18 -8.29
CA THR A 30 9.07 0.94 -7.53
C THR A 30 9.74 0.98 -6.15
N LYS A 31 10.88 1.67 -6.01
CA LYS A 31 11.54 1.86 -4.71
C LYS A 31 10.65 2.60 -3.71
N TYR A 32 9.97 3.66 -4.14
CA TYR A 32 9.05 4.40 -3.27
C TYR A 32 7.83 3.57 -2.86
N LEU A 33 7.25 2.83 -3.82
CA LEU A 33 6.11 1.94 -3.55
C LEU A 33 6.49 0.84 -2.55
N ASN A 34 7.63 0.18 -2.75
CA ASN A 34 8.13 -0.86 -1.86
C ASN A 34 8.38 -0.31 -0.45
N GLY A 35 9.00 0.87 -0.32
CA GLY A 35 9.21 1.49 0.99
C GLY A 35 7.89 1.81 1.72
N LEU A 36 6.86 2.21 0.98
CA LEU A 36 5.53 2.49 1.53
C LEU A 36 4.81 1.20 1.96
N ILE A 37 4.95 0.13 1.17
CA ILE A 37 4.46 -1.22 1.49
C ILE A 37 5.12 -1.74 2.78
N GLU A 38 6.44 -1.64 2.91
CA GLU A 38 7.17 -2.04 4.12
C GLU A 38 6.74 -1.24 5.35
N LEU A 39 6.53 0.06 5.20
CA LEU A 39 6.04 0.92 6.28
C LEU A 39 4.65 0.49 6.76
N ILE A 40 3.72 0.22 5.84
CA ILE A 40 2.38 -0.27 6.18
C ILE A 40 2.45 -1.62 6.88
N HIS A 41 3.26 -2.55 6.37
CA HIS A 41 3.48 -3.87 6.99
C HIS A 41 4.02 -3.76 8.42
N SER A 42 5.00 -2.88 8.64
CA SER A 42 5.59 -2.65 9.96
C SER A 42 4.53 -2.13 10.96
N ASN A 43 3.68 -1.18 10.52
CA ASN A 43 2.60 -0.66 11.34
C ASN A 43 1.52 -1.72 11.62
N LEU A 44 1.14 -2.54 10.63
CA LEU A 44 0.15 -3.60 10.82
C LEU A 44 0.64 -4.71 11.77
N ASN A 45 1.90 -5.14 11.64
CA ASN A 45 2.49 -6.21 12.47
C ASN A 45 2.73 -5.76 13.92
N THR A 46 3.09 -4.49 14.12
CA THR A 46 3.26 -3.94 15.48
C THR A 46 1.93 -3.89 16.25
N THR A 47 0.80 -4.01 15.55
CA THR A 47 -0.51 -3.64 16.04
C THR A 47 -1.57 -4.75 15.85
N GLU A 48 -1.13 -6.00 15.61
CA GLU A 48 -2.01 -7.16 15.32
C GLU A 48 -3.14 -7.43 16.33
N SER A 49 -3.06 -6.85 17.54
CA SER A 49 -4.07 -6.99 18.60
C SER A 49 -5.15 -5.89 18.60
N ILE A 50 -5.13 -4.93 17.68
CA ILE A 50 -6.14 -3.86 17.61
C ILE A 50 -7.30 -4.27 16.69
N ALA A 51 -8.49 -4.47 17.28
CA ALA A 51 -9.73 -4.83 16.59
C ALA A 51 -10.16 -3.88 15.45
N GLY A 52 -9.56 -2.69 15.34
CA GLY A 52 -9.81 -1.70 14.29
C GLY A 52 -8.97 -1.86 13.01
N LEU A 53 -8.01 -2.79 12.96
CA LEU A 53 -7.10 -2.90 11.82
C LEU A 53 -7.53 -3.89 10.73
N GLU A 54 -8.63 -4.62 10.93
CA GLU A 54 -9.09 -5.60 9.93
C GLU A 54 -9.48 -4.95 8.59
N SER A 55 -10.15 -3.80 8.66
CA SER A 55 -10.54 -3.03 7.46
C SER A 55 -9.32 -2.56 6.66
N PRO A 56 -8.36 -1.80 7.25
CA PRO A 56 -7.20 -1.34 6.52
C PRO A 56 -6.29 -2.50 6.07
N LYS A 57 -6.19 -3.59 6.84
CA LYS A 57 -5.45 -4.80 6.44
C LYS A 57 -6.04 -5.43 5.18
N LYS A 58 -7.36 -5.55 5.10
CA LYS A 58 -8.05 -6.09 3.91
C LYS A 58 -7.91 -5.16 2.70
N HIS A 59 -7.98 -3.85 2.92
CA HIS A 59 -7.74 -2.86 1.87
C HIS A 59 -6.31 -2.99 1.33
N PHE A 60 -5.32 -3.04 2.23
CA PHE A 60 -3.93 -3.20 1.87
C PHE A 60 -3.65 -4.45 1.02
N GLN A 61 -4.20 -5.60 1.41
CA GLN A 61 -4.07 -6.85 0.65
C GLN A 61 -4.62 -6.73 -0.78
N ARG A 62 -5.74 -6.03 -0.98
CA ARG A 62 -6.29 -5.77 -2.33
C ARG A 62 -5.38 -4.86 -3.14
N THR A 63 -4.84 -3.81 -2.51
CA THR A 63 -3.90 -2.89 -3.16
C THR A 63 -2.62 -3.60 -3.59
N LEU A 64 -2.11 -4.55 -2.79
CA LEU A 64 -0.96 -5.38 -3.16
C LEU A 64 -1.23 -6.23 -4.39
N GLN A 65 -2.38 -6.89 -4.46
CA GLN A 65 -2.76 -7.67 -5.65
C GLN A 65 -2.85 -6.80 -6.91
N ALA A 66 -3.40 -5.58 -6.79
CA ALA A 66 -3.44 -4.63 -7.89
C ALA A 66 -2.02 -4.18 -8.31
N TYR A 67 -1.15 -3.87 -7.34
CA TYR A 67 0.24 -3.52 -7.59
C TYR A 67 0.99 -4.65 -8.31
N GLU A 68 0.86 -5.90 -7.84
CA GLU A 68 1.48 -7.06 -8.49
C GLU A 68 1.01 -7.19 -9.95
N GLY A 69 -0.29 -7.01 -10.21
CA GLY A 69 -0.84 -6.98 -11.57
C GLY A 69 -0.15 -5.93 -12.45
N VAL A 70 -0.10 -4.68 -11.99
CA VAL A 70 0.55 -3.57 -12.71
C VAL A 70 2.03 -3.83 -12.97
N VAL A 71 2.77 -4.37 -11.99
CA VAL A 71 4.20 -4.68 -12.15
C VAL A 71 4.43 -5.81 -13.15
N THR A 72 3.54 -6.82 -13.17
CA THR A 72 3.63 -7.91 -14.16
C THR A 72 3.31 -7.44 -15.57
N THR A 73 2.34 -6.54 -15.75
CA THR A 73 2.01 -5.98 -17.07
C THR A 73 3.06 -4.99 -17.56
N ALA A 74 3.66 -4.18 -16.68
CA ALA A 74 4.72 -3.23 -17.03
C ALA A 74 6.04 -3.92 -17.45
N LYS A 75 6.22 -5.22 -17.12
CA LYS A 75 7.38 -6.02 -17.50
C LYS A 75 7.15 -6.91 -18.73
N ALA A 76 5.92 -7.03 -19.22
CA ALA A 76 5.54 -7.85 -20.36
C ALA A 76 5.69 -7.09 -21.69
#